data_AF-A0A6N8U1X2-F1
#
_entry.id   AF-A0A6N8U1X2-F1
#
_cell.length_a   1.000
_cell.length_b   1.000
_cell.length_c   1.000
_cell.angle_alpha   90.00
_cell.angle_beta   90.00
_cell.angle_gamma   90.00
#
_symmetry.space_group_name_H-M   'P 1'
#
loop_
_entity.id
_entity.type
_entity.pdbx_description
1 polymer ?
#
loop_
_entity_poly.entity_id
_entity_poly.type
_entity_poly.pdbx_seq_one_letter_code
_entity_poly.pdbx_strand_id
1 'polypeptide(L)'
;MKTLYVIPIVLSFILAYVLFNTYTEVSKINQSVSDLNDEKEELDKSISMTAEALENRESEITNTDFYPSDYDEEAPVSANENTVSKNTVENSINDELSIEETPQEITDSNYSDAEQCIMSQLTECENVPMNQQFEAYKSLVAENILPQAPGSGCLECAVKYSFEVLDSKENDNTADFDLSINLQETETFITNYLFDLPNYYNGIDDIALDYIQQRSQAYNTVLSNFESGYFSDHMTYSVLVDNVEQVSDTSANAYVYREYSHDNSNGVYEVYVMYEIVKKDDQIYISSYTELENLPVD
;
A
#
# COMPACT_ATOMS: atom_id res chain seq x y z
N MET A 1 -75.89 -0.91 37.68
CA MET A 1 -75.61 -0.60 36.26
C MET A 1 -74.53 0.47 36.18
N LYS A 2 -73.24 0.11 36.10
CA LYS A 2 -72.15 1.10 35.90
C LYS A 2 -70.83 0.49 35.40
N THR A 3 -70.89 -0.61 34.65
CA THR A 3 -69.70 -1.36 34.21
C THR A 3 -69.63 -1.63 32.71
N LEU A 4 -70.55 -1.13 31.89
CA LEU A 4 -70.55 -1.38 30.45
C LEU A 4 -69.86 -0.30 29.58
N TYR A 5 -69.36 0.81 30.15
CA TYR A 5 -68.83 1.93 29.35
C TYR A 5 -67.30 2.00 29.22
N VAL A 6 -66.55 1.12 29.89
CA VAL A 6 -65.06 1.19 29.91
C VAL A 6 -64.43 0.44 28.73
N ILE A 7 -65.08 -0.61 28.25
CA ILE A 7 -64.58 -1.48 27.16
C ILE A 7 -64.40 -0.76 25.81
N PRO A 8 -65.35 0.08 25.32
CA PRO A 8 -65.18 0.71 24.01
C PRO A 8 -64.07 1.78 24.00
N ILE A 9 -63.79 2.42 25.14
CA ILE A 9 -62.75 3.44 25.25
C ILE A 9 -61.36 2.80 25.13
N VAL A 10 -61.12 1.71 25.86
CA VAL A 10 -59.83 0.99 25.82
C VAL A 10 -59.55 0.42 24.43
N LEU A 11 -60.57 -0.11 23.74
CA LEU A 11 -60.42 -0.63 22.39
C LEU A 11 -60.07 0.47 21.37
N SER A 12 -60.62 1.67 21.55
CA SER A 12 -60.32 2.83 20.68
C SER A 12 -58.88 3.32 20.83
N PHE A 13 -58.32 3.30 22.05
CA PHE A 13 -56.93 3.65 22.30
C PHE A 13 -55.95 2.62 21.74
N ILE A 14 -56.27 1.33 21.84
CA ILE A 14 -55.43 0.26 21.25
C ILE A 14 -55.42 0.39 19.73
N LEU A 15 -56.57 0.61 19.11
CA LEU A 15 -56.65 0.78 17.65
C LEU A 15 -55.92 2.03 17.17
N ALA A 16 -56.05 3.15 17.90
CA ALA A 16 -55.33 4.38 17.59
C ALA A 16 -53.80 4.21 17.74
N TYR A 17 -53.35 3.48 18.77
CA TYR A 17 -51.93 3.19 18.99
C TYR A 17 -51.34 2.30 17.89
N VAL A 18 -52.06 1.25 17.48
CA VAL A 18 -51.65 0.39 16.36
C VAL A 18 -51.59 1.18 15.06
N LEU A 19 -52.61 1.99 14.76
CA LEU A 19 -52.62 2.82 13.55
C LEU A 19 -51.48 3.84 13.53
N PHE A 20 -51.20 4.49 14.67
CA PHE A 20 -50.10 5.44 14.81
C PHE A 20 -48.74 4.78 14.59
N ASN A 21 -48.48 3.62 15.20
CA ASN A 21 -47.23 2.90 15.01
C ASN A 21 -47.05 2.39 13.57
N THR A 22 -48.12 1.91 12.92
CA THR A 22 -48.05 1.50 11.51
C THR A 22 -47.77 2.69 10.59
N TYR A 23 -48.32 3.86 10.90
CA TYR A 23 -48.08 5.08 10.11
C TYR A 23 -46.63 5.55 10.24
N THR A 24 -46.06 5.51 11.45
CA THR A 24 -44.65 5.91 11.67
C THR A 24 -43.68 4.99 10.93
N GLU A 25 -43.91 3.67 10.93
CA GLU A 25 -43.04 2.73 10.21
C GLU A 25 -43.15 2.91 8.69
N VAL A 26 -44.35 3.09 8.15
CA VAL A 26 -44.56 3.39 6.72
C VAL A 26 -43.92 4.72 6.32
N SER A 27 -43.93 5.73 7.20
CA SER A 27 -43.28 7.02 6.92
C SER A 27 -41.75 6.90 6.82
N LYS A 28 -41.12 6.10 7.67
CA LYS A 28 -39.66 5.84 7.61
C LYS A 28 -39.28 5.10 6.34
N ILE A 29 -40.09 4.12 5.92
CA ILE A 29 -39.88 3.37 4.68
C ILE A 29 -40.00 4.31 3.47
N ASN A 30 -41.02 5.18 3.43
CA ASN A 30 -41.17 6.13 2.33
C ASN A 30 -40.03 7.15 2.26
N GLN A 31 -39.49 7.58 3.40
CA GLN A 31 -38.33 8.47 3.42
C GLN A 31 -37.08 7.75 2.90
N SER A 32 -36.80 6.53 3.36
CA SER A 32 -35.68 5.72 2.86
C SER A 32 -35.80 5.40 1.36
N VAL A 33 -37.01 5.22 0.83
CA VAL A 33 -37.24 5.02 -0.61
C VAL A 33 -37.03 6.32 -1.40
N SER A 34 -37.32 7.48 -0.81
CA SER A 34 -37.00 8.78 -1.43
C SER A 34 -35.48 8.96 -1.52
N ASP A 35 -34.78 8.71 -0.42
CA ASP A 35 -33.31 8.86 -0.34
C ASP A 35 -32.60 7.93 -1.35
N LEU A 36 -33.09 6.69 -1.53
CA LEU A 36 -32.58 5.75 -2.52
C LEU A 36 -32.87 6.15 -3.98
N ASN A 37 -33.96 6.88 -4.24
CA ASN A 37 -34.26 7.36 -5.58
C ASN A 37 -33.39 8.56 -5.96
N ASP A 38 -33.10 9.43 -5.00
CA ASP A 38 -32.22 10.58 -5.19
C ASP A 38 -30.77 10.10 -5.45
N GLU A 39 -30.29 9.10 -4.69
CA GLU A 39 -28.97 8.48 -4.90
C GLU A 39 -28.87 7.75 -6.26
N LYS A 40 -29.97 7.15 -6.72
CA LYS A 40 -30.04 6.51 -8.04
C LYS A 40 -30.03 7.53 -9.18
N GLU A 41 -30.71 8.67 -9.04
CA GLU A 41 -30.70 9.72 -10.07
C GLU A 41 -29.30 10.36 -10.21
N GLU A 42 -28.57 10.50 -9.10
CA GLU A 42 -27.18 10.96 -9.10
C GLU A 42 -26.22 9.93 -9.76
N LEU A 43 -26.44 8.63 -9.52
CA LEU A 43 -25.70 7.55 -10.18
C LEU A 43 -25.99 7.46 -11.69
N ASP A 44 -27.25 7.57 -12.11
CA ASP A 44 -27.62 7.55 -13.53
C ASP A 44 -27.03 8.76 -14.28
N LYS A 45 -26.87 9.90 -13.60
CA LYS A 45 -26.20 11.09 -14.15
C LYS A 45 -24.69 10.90 -14.28
N SER A 46 -24.01 10.26 -13.34
CA SER A 46 -22.57 9.98 -13.44
C SER A 46 -22.25 8.94 -14.52
N ILE A 47 -23.11 7.93 -14.70
CA ILE A 47 -23.01 6.93 -15.76
C ILE A 47 -23.23 7.56 -17.16
N SER A 48 -24.15 8.53 -17.27
CA SER A 48 -24.37 9.24 -18.52
C SER A 48 -23.17 10.12 -18.92
N MET A 49 -22.52 10.78 -17.97
CA MET A 49 -21.34 11.59 -18.23
C MET A 49 -20.11 10.75 -18.62
N THR A 50 -19.97 9.54 -18.06
CA THR A 50 -18.89 8.61 -18.39
C THR A 50 -19.03 8.01 -19.79
N ALA A 51 -20.25 7.75 -20.28
CA ALA A 51 -20.47 7.27 -21.64
C ALA A 51 -20.11 8.30 -22.72
N GLU A 52 -20.46 9.58 -22.51
CA GLU A 52 -20.13 10.67 -23.44
C GLU A 52 -18.62 11.00 -23.46
N ALA A 53 -17.92 10.83 -22.33
CA ALA A 53 -16.48 11.04 -22.26
C ALA A 53 -15.69 9.92 -22.98
N LEU A 54 -16.18 8.68 -22.96
CA LEU A 54 -15.55 7.54 -23.64
C LEU A 54 -15.67 7.65 -25.17
N GLU A 55 -16.82 8.12 -25.68
CA GLU A 55 -17.08 8.26 -27.12
C GLU A 55 -16.24 9.37 -27.76
N ASN A 56 -15.92 10.44 -27.02
CA ASN A 56 -15.03 11.50 -27.52
C ASN A 56 -13.56 11.06 -27.63
N ARG A 57 -13.12 10.08 -26.83
CA ARG A 57 -11.72 9.63 -26.77
C ARG A 57 -11.33 8.61 -27.85
N GLU A 58 -12.30 7.88 -28.42
CA GLU A 58 -12.05 7.00 -29.58
C GLU A 58 -11.85 7.79 -30.90
N SER A 59 -12.30 9.04 -30.96
CA SER A 59 -12.20 9.87 -32.17
C SER A 59 -10.83 10.56 -32.36
N GLU A 60 -9.99 10.62 -31.32
CA GLU A 60 -8.75 11.41 -31.33
C GLU A 60 -7.46 10.59 -31.59
N ILE A 61 -7.57 9.26 -31.71
CA ILE A 61 -6.41 8.34 -31.91
C ILE A 61 -6.14 8.04 -33.41
N THR A 62 -6.82 8.72 -34.33
CA THR A 62 -6.57 8.55 -35.79
C THR A 62 -6.22 9.86 -36.49
N ASN A 63 -5.19 10.56 -36.00
CA ASN A 63 -4.38 11.46 -36.84
C ASN A 63 -3.15 11.96 -36.08
N THR A 64 -2.04 11.23 -36.18
CA THR A 64 -0.71 11.84 -36.06
C THR A 64 0.23 11.12 -37.01
N ASP A 65 0.58 11.85 -38.06
CA ASP A 65 1.45 11.42 -39.14
C ASP A 65 2.86 11.08 -38.66
N PHE A 66 3.31 9.96 -39.19
CA PHE A 66 4.64 9.37 -39.19
C PHE A 66 5.69 10.31 -39.81
N TYR A 67 6.81 10.56 -39.11
CA TYR A 67 8.09 10.92 -39.75
C TYR A 67 9.30 10.36 -38.94
N PRO A 68 10.19 9.57 -39.56
CA PRO A 68 11.45 9.13 -38.98
C PRO A 68 12.58 10.14 -39.31
N SER A 69 13.51 10.34 -38.38
CA SER A 69 14.76 11.08 -38.66
C SER A 69 15.98 10.18 -38.43
N ASP A 70 16.70 9.98 -39.53
CA ASP A 70 17.96 9.26 -39.70
C ASP A 70 19.14 9.91 -38.94
N TYR A 71 20.01 9.09 -38.36
CA TYR A 71 21.43 9.42 -38.16
C TYR A 71 22.30 8.17 -38.36
N ASP A 72 23.12 8.22 -39.41
CA ASP A 72 24.10 7.21 -39.81
C ASP A 72 25.43 7.29 -39.03
N GLU A 73 26.06 6.12 -38.99
CA GLU A 73 27.44 5.71 -38.68
C GLU A 73 28.59 6.71 -38.94
N GLU A 74 29.70 6.52 -38.21
CA GLU A 74 31.01 6.10 -38.76
C GLU A 74 32.01 5.77 -37.63
N ALA A 75 32.71 4.63 -37.76
CA ALA A 75 33.86 4.22 -36.94
C ALA A 75 35.18 4.80 -37.50
N PRO A 76 36.36 4.60 -36.87
CA PRO A 76 37.18 3.46 -37.30
C PRO A 76 38.14 2.81 -36.25
N VAL A 77 38.17 1.47 -36.32
CA VAL A 77 39.26 0.46 -36.33
C VAL A 77 40.70 0.80 -35.88
N SER A 78 41.30 -0.10 -35.07
CA SER A 78 42.61 -0.79 -35.26
C SER A 78 43.11 -1.42 -33.95
N ALA A 79 42.87 -2.71 -33.68
CA ALA A 79 43.78 -3.85 -33.94
C ALA A 79 45.16 -3.80 -33.23
N ASN A 80 45.39 -4.73 -32.28
CA ASN A 80 46.47 -5.72 -32.41
C ASN A 80 46.30 -6.92 -31.45
N GLU A 81 46.50 -8.11 -32.00
CA GLU A 81 46.60 -9.42 -31.33
C GLU A 81 47.95 -9.55 -30.59
N ASN A 82 48.07 -10.36 -29.53
CA ASN A 82 48.62 -11.74 -29.62
C ASN A 82 48.88 -12.42 -28.25
N THR A 83 48.38 -13.67 -28.17
CA THR A 83 48.97 -14.89 -27.58
C THR A 83 49.34 -15.04 -26.09
N VAL A 84 48.50 -15.81 -25.39
CA VAL A 84 48.74 -17.17 -24.81
C VAL A 84 50.17 -17.51 -24.31
N SER A 85 50.30 -17.86 -23.02
CA SER A 85 50.80 -19.19 -22.60
C SER A 85 50.58 -19.53 -21.13
N LYS A 86 50.64 -20.84 -20.89
CA LYS A 86 50.15 -21.70 -19.81
C LYS A 86 51.26 -22.02 -18.79
N ASN A 87 50.89 -22.33 -17.54
CA ASN A 87 51.51 -23.29 -16.57
C ASN A 87 51.44 -22.77 -15.12
N THR A 88 51.38 -23.53 -14.02
CA THR A 88 51.01 -24.92 -13.66
C THR A 88 51.11 -24.94 -12.11
N VAL A 89 50.06 -25.43 -11.45
CA VAL A 89 49.96 -26.29 -10.23
C VAL A 89 51.24 -26.53 -9.38
N GLU A 90 51.18 -26.35 -8.03
CA GLU A 90 51.04 -27.41 -7.00
C GLU A 90 51.42 -26.98 -5.54
N ASN A 91 50.53 -27.31 -4.59
CA ASN A 91 50.67 -27.74 -3.17
C ASN A 91 51.62 -27.08 -2.15
N SER A 92 51.06 -26.81 -0.95
CA SER A 92 51.45 -27.56 0.28
C SER A 92 50.45 -27.37 1.44
N ILE A 93 50.03 -28.50 2.03
CA ILE A 93 49.25 -28.67 3.27
C ILE A 93 50.22 -28.69 4.48
N ASN A 94 49.79 -28.22 5.66
CA ASN A 94 49.97 -28.88 6.97
C ASN A 94 49.25 -28.13 8.13
N ASP A 95 48.26 -28.83 8.68
CA ASP A 95 47.70 -28.93 10.04
C ASP A 95 48.30 -28.13 11.22
N GLU A 96 47.45 -27.60 12.12
CA GLU A 96 47.24 -28.14 13.48
C GLU A 96 46.01 -27.54 14.22
N LEU A 97 45.28 -28.40 14.93
CA LEU A 97 44.05 -28.20 15.73
C LEU A 97 44.28 -27.54 17.12
N SER A 98 43.27 -26.81 17.62
CA SER A 98 42.73 -27.02 18.99
C SER A 98 41.33 -26.43 19.16
N ILE A 99 40.48 -27.24 19.80
CA ILE A 99 39.02 -27.18 19.97
C ILE A 99 38.68 -26.70 21.40
N GLU A 100 37.51 -26.05 21.59
CA GLU A 100 36.53 -26.19 22.71
C GLU A 100 35.67 -24.89 22.81
N GLU A 101 34.34 -24.83 22.90
CA GLU A 101 33.19 -25.75 22.82
C GLU A 101 31.93 -24.94 22.37
N THR A 102 31.01 -25.63 21.68
CA THR A 102 29.74 -25.20 21.05
C THR A 102 28.61 -24.90 22.08
N PRO A 103 27.49 -24.21 21.70
CA PRO A 103 26.37 -24.80 20.92
C PRO A 103 25.73 -23.79 19.92
N GLN A 104 25.10 -24.11 18.79
CA GLN A 104 24.69 -25.32 18.07
C GLN A 104 24.52 -24.90 16.59
N GLU A 105 24.90 -25.78 15.66
CA GLU A 105 24.64 -25.64 14.22
C GLU A 105 23.14 -25.59 13.91
N ILE A 106 22.75 -24.69 13.00
CA ILE A 106 21.69 -24.97 12.03
C ILE A 106 22.20 -24.58 10.63
N THR A 107 22.60 -25.63 9.92
CA THR A 107 22.61 -25.89 8.46
C THR A 107 23.55 -25.12 7.53
N ASP A 108 24.41 -25.91 6.87
CA ASP A 108 24.85 -25.74 5.47
C ASP A 108 23.75 -25.10 4.63
N SER A 109 23.81 -23.78 4.49
CA SER A 109 23.00 -23.05 3.53
C SER A 109 23.95 -22.67 2.40
N ASN A 110 23.61 -23.12 1.21
CA ASN A 110 24.44 -22.96 0.01
C ASN A 110 24.29 -21.53 -0.54
N TYR A 111 24.45 -20.54 0.32
CA TYR A 111 24.37 -19.12 0.00
C TYR A 111 25.66 -18.67 -0.66
N SER A 112 25.54 -17.80 -1.66
CA SER A 112 26.67 -17.05 -2.20
C SER A 112 27.23 -16.10 -1.14
N ASP A 113 28.49 -15.66 -1.31
CA ASP A 113 29.14 -14.69 -0.41
C ASP A 113 28.29 -13.42 -0.20
N ALA A 114 27.55 -12.99 -1.23
CA ALA A 114 26.67 -11.83 -1.16
C ALA A 114 25.39 -12.10 -0.35
N GLU A 115 24.80 -13.29 -0.47
CA GLU A 115 23.65 -13.69 0.34
C GLU A 115 24.05 -13.93 1.80
N GLN A 116 25.23 -14.50 2.04
CA GLN A 116 25.80 -14.67 3.37
C GLN A 116 26.02 -13.31 4.06
N CYS A 117 26.49 -12.31 3.32
CA CYS A 117 26.59 -10.92 3.78
C CYS A 117 25.23 -10.36 4.22
N ILE A 118 24.15 -10.63 3.48
CA ILE A 118 22.80 -10.22 3.90
C ILE A 118 22.32 -11.02 5.12
N MET A 119 22.50 -12.35 5.10
CA MET A 119 22.03 -13.25 6.15
C MET A 119 22.74 -13.02 7.50
N SER A 120 23.98 -12.50 7.46
CA SER A 120 24.73 -12.04 8.64
C SER A 120 24.34 -10.63 9.10
N GLN A 121 23.22 -10.07 8.62
CA GLN A 121 22.78 -8.71 8.92
C GLN A 121 23.84 -7.65 8.59
N LEU A 122 24.55 -7.86 7.47
CA LEU A 122 25.63 -6.99 6.97
C LEU A 122 26.91 -6.97 7.80
N THR A 123 27.06 -7.90 8.76
CA THR A 123 28.28 -7.97 9.58
C THR A 123 29.43 -8.72 8.89
N GLU A 124 29.13 -9.61 7.94
CA GLU A 124 30.11 -10.43 7.20
C GLU A 124 30.09 -10.13 5.69
N CYS A 125 30.40 -8.88 5.32
CA CYS A 125 30.36 -8.41 3.91
C CYS A 125 31.73 -8.15 3.28
N GLU A 126 32.80 -8.75 3.83
CA GLU A 126 34.15 -8.47 3.37
C GLU A 126 34.31 -8.82 1.88
N ASN A 127 34.76 -7.86 1.07
CA ASN A 127 34.96 -7.98 -0.38
C ASN A 127 33.69 -8.17 -1.24
N VAL A 128 32.48 -7.96 -0.71
CA VAL A 128 31.23 -7.97 -1.49
C VAL A 128 30.86 -6.53 -1.91
N PRO A 129 30.87 -6.19 -3.21
CA PRO A 129 30.44 -4.87 -3.68
C PRO A 129 28.97 -4.58 -3.36
N MET A 130 28.64 -3.33 -3.02
CA MET A 130 27.29 -2.90 -2.62
C MET A 130 26.18 -3.33 -3.60
N ASN A 131 26.45 -3.26 -4.91
CA ASN A 131 25.47 -3.69 -5.92
C ASN A 131 25.17 -5.20 -5.86
N GLN A 132 26.15 -6.03 -5.50
CA GLN A 132 25.93 -7.46 -5.31
C GLN A 132 25.14 -7.74 -4.03
N GLN A 133 25.36 -6.94 -2.97
CA GLN A 133 24.57 -7.04 -1.73
C GLN A 133 23.09 -6.70 -1.98
N PHE A 134 22.82 -5.64 -2.74
CA PHE A 134 21.43 -5.29 -3.12
C PHE A 134 20.74 -6.37 -3.94
N GLU A 135 21.42 -6.97 -4.92
CA GLU A 135 20.85 -8.06 -5.72
C GLU A 135 20.66 -9.34 -4.88
N ALA A 136 21.59 -9.65 -3.98
CA ALA A 136 21.44 -10.76 -3.04
C ALA A 136 20.23 -10.57 -2.12
N TYR A 137 20.03 -9.37 -1.57
CA TYR A 137 18.84 -9.06 -0.78
C TYR A 137 17.54 -9.25 -1.59
N LYS A 138 17.48 -8.73 -2.82
CA LYS A 138 16.33 -8.94 -3.71
C LYS A 138 16.08 -10.42 -4.00
N SER A 139 17.13 -11.21 -4.20
CA SER A 139 17.04 -12.65 -4.43
C SER A 139 16.43 -13.37 -3.23
N LEU A 140 16.95 -13.09 -2.02
CA LEU A 140 16.43 -13.68 -0.78
C LEU A 140 14.98 -13.30 -0.51
N VAL A 141 14.58 -12.07 -0.87
CA VAL A 141 13.17 -11.65 -0.80
C VAL A 141 12.31 -12.36 -1.84
N ALA A 142 12.76 -12.46 -3.10
CA ALA A 142 12.05 -13.17 -4.15
C ALA A 142 11.86 -14.67 -3.85
N GLU A 143 12.82 -15.27 -3.14
CA GLU A 143 12.77 -16.66 -2.66
C GLU A 143 11.93 -16.83 -1.38
N ASN A 144 11.35 -15.75 -0.85
CA ASN A 144 10.61 -15.70 0.42
C ASN A 144 11.43 -16.12 1.65
N ILE A 145 12.76 -16.02 1.58
CA ILE A 145 13.66 -16.26 2.71
C ILE A 145 13.65 -15.04 3.65
N LEU A 146 13.66 -13.83 3.06
CA LEU A 146 13.55 -12.57 3.80
C LEU A 146 12.24 -11.85 3.48
N PRO A 147 11.55 -11.26 4.47
CA PRO A 147 10.42 -10.37 4.22
C PRO A 147 10.85 -9.15 3.40
N GLN A 148 10.05 -8.76 2.41
CA GLN A 148 10.27 -7.52 1.64
C GLN A 148 10.15 -6.30 2.56
N ALA A 149 11.19 -5.47 2.61
CA ALA A 149 11.10 -4.18 3.29
C ALA A 149 10.31 -3.14 2.46
N PRO A 150 9.55 -2.24 3.12
CA PRO A 150 8.93 -1.10 2.45
C PRO A 150 10.01 -0.24 1.79
N GLY A 151 9.71 0.26 0.57
CA GLY A 151 10.64 0.76 -0.45
C GLY A 151 11.50 1.98 -0.07
N SER A 152 12.42 1.81 0.87
CA SER A 152 13.25 2.88 1.45
C SER A 152 14.53 3.20 0.67
N GLY A 153 14.86 2.43 -0.38
CA GLY A 153 16.10 2.62 -1.15
C GLY A 153 17.41 2.39 -0.37
N CYS A 154 17.35 2.11 0.93
CA CYS A 154 18.51 1.80 1.78
C CYS A 154 18.58 0.30 2.09
N LEU A 155 19.67 -0.34 1.65
CA LEU A 155 19.92 -1.76 1.90
C LEU A 155 19.96 -2.07 3.39
N GLU A 156 20.69 -1.26 4.17
CA GLU A 156 20.81 -1.47 5.62
C GLU A 156 19.45 -1.43 6.32
N CYS A 157 18.58 -0.50 5.96
CA CYS A 157 17.23 -0.43 6.49
C CYS A 157 16.41 -1.65 6.09
N ALA A 158 16.53 -2.06 4.83
CA ALA A 158 15.78 -3.17 4.27
C ALA A 158 16.16 -4.50 4.95
N VAL A 159 17.47 -4.75 5.13
CA VAL A 159 17.97 -5.92 5.85
C VAL A 159 17.52 -5.90 7.30
N LYS A 160 17.73 -4.78 8.02
CA LYS A 160 17.32 -4.65 9.42
C LYS A 160 15.83 -4.96 9.61
N TYR A 161 14.97 -4.36 8.79
CA TYR A 161 13.53 -4.61 8.82
C TYR A 161 13.18 -6.09 8.61
N SER A 162 13.78 -6.73 7.60
CA SER A 162 13.52 -8.14 7.28
C SER A 162 13.81 -9.06 8.48
N PHE A 163 14.89 -8.80 9.22
CA PHE A 163 15.24 -9.58 10.41
C PHE A 163 14.37 -9.28 11.62
N GLU A 164 14.01 -8.01 11.86
CA GLU A 164 13.06 -7.65 12.93
C GLU A 164 11.70 -8.35 12.73
N VAL A 165 11.25 -8.49 11.49
CA VAL A 165 10.03 -9.23 11.15
C VAL A 165 10.19 -10.74 11.37
N LEU A 166 11.34 -11.33 11.03
CA LEU A 166 11.61 -12.75 11.27
C LEU A 166 11.67 -13.07 12.78
N ASP A 167 12.39 -12.27 13.55
CA ASP A 167 12.51 -12.43 15.01
C ASP A 167 11.16 -12.26 15.71
N SER A 168 10.29 -11.40 15.19
CA SER A 168 8.92 -11.23 15.68
C SER A 168 8.05 -12.46 15.39
N LYS A 169 8.31 -13.18 14.31
CA LYS A 169 7.60 -14.42 13.94
C LYS A 169 8.05 -15.64 14.74
N GLU A 170 9.33 -15.71 15.14
CA GLU A 170 9.83 -16.86 15.93
C GLU A 170 9.32 -16.90 17.38
N ASN A 171 8.86 -15.76 17.91
CA ASN A 171 8.28 -15.67 19.25
C ASN A 171 6.78 -16.05 19.31
N ASP A 172 6.17 -16.38 18.17
CA ASP A 172 4.74 -16.71 18.08
C ASP A 172 4.50 -18.23 18.02
N ASN A 173 4.83 -18.92 19.12
CA ASN A 173 4.45 -20.32 19.33
C ASN A 173 3.22 -20.44 20.23
N THR A 174 2.15 -19.69 19.96
CA THR A 174 0.77 -20.03 20.31
C THR A 174 -0.18 -19.24 19.42
N ALA A 175 -0.57 -19.81 18.28
CA ALA A 175 -1.58 -19.22 17.39
C ALA A 175 -2.95 -19.17 18.09
N ASP A 176 -3.18 -18.08 18.82
CA ASP A 176 -4.50 -17.48 18.96
C ASP A 176 -4.68 -16.62 17.70
N PHE A 177 -5.78 -16.80 16.96
CA PHE A 177 -6.07 -15.95 15.80
C PHE A 177 -6.38 -14.56 16.33
N ASP A 178 -5.38 -13.70 16.41
CA ASP A 178 -5.58 -12.33 16.80
C ASP A 178 -6.30 -11.58 15.67
N LEU A 179 -7.62 -11.47 15.84
CA LEU A 179 -8.48 -10.71 14.95
C LEU A 179 -8.26 -9.19 15.10
N SER A 180 -7.42 -8.76 16.05
CA SER A 180 -7.11 -7.37 16.26
C SER A 180 -6.26 -6.79 15.12
N ILE A 181 -6.37 -5.48 14.95
CA ILE A 181 -5.55 -4.71 14.03
C ILE A 181 -4.14 -4.59 14.60
N ASN A 182 -3.16 -5.05 13.83
CA ASN A 182 -1.76 -4.93 14.19
C ASN A 182 -1.28 -3.52 13.84
N LEU A 183 -0.89 -2.74 14.86
CA LEU A 183 -0.49 -1.34 14.69
C LEU A 183 0.82 -1.20 13.90
N GLN A 184 1.77 -2.13 14.07
CA GLN A 184 3.02 -2.10 13.32
C GLN A 184 2.80 -2.42 11.84
N GLU A 185 1.93 -3.40 11.53
CA GLU A 185 1.51 -3.67 10.15
C GLU A 185 0.79 -2.46 9.55
N THR A 186 0.02 -1.72 10.37
CA THR A 186 -0.69 -0.52 9.95
C THR A 186 0.28 0.60 9.52
N GLU A 187 1.40 0.78 10.21
CA GLU A 187 2.46 1.74 9.84
C GLU A 187 3.08 1.39 8.47
N THR A 188 3.46 0.13 8.26
CA THR A 188 4.00 -0.34 6.99
C THR A 188 2.97 -0.20 5.87
N PHE A 189 1.71 -0.56 6.14
CA PHE A 189 0.61 -0.49 5.21
C PHE A 189 0.36 0.94 4.69
N ILE A 190 0.26 1.92 5.59
CA ILE A 190 0.01 3.31 5.16
C ILE A 190 1.22 3.88 4.42
N THR A 191 2.44 3.51 4.81
CA THR A 191 3.66 3.95 4.13
C THR A 191 3.71 3.43 2.70
N ASN A 192 3.43 2.14 2.49
CA ASN A 192 3.40 1.55 1.15
C ASN A 192 2.34 2.21 0.26
N TYR A 193 1.12 2.39 0.78
CA TYR A 193 0.06 3.11 0.07
C TYR A 193 0.53 4.48 -0.42
N LEU A 194 1.20 5.26 0.43
CA LEU A 194 1.64 6.62 0.09
C LEU A 194 2.79 6.67 -0.93
N PHE A 195 3.59 5.61 -1.03
CA PHE A 195 4.61 5.48 -2.07
C PHE A 195 4.09 4.88 -3.38
N ASP A 196 2.97 4.15 -3.35
CA ASP A 196 2.29 3.65 -4.55
C ASP A 196 1.35 4.71 -5.16
N LEU A 197 0.86 5.66 -4.36
CA LEU A 197 -0.08 6.71 -4.79
C LEU A 197 0.39 7.55 -6.00
N PRO A 198 1.69 7.92 -6.14
CA PRO A 198 2.20 8.55 -7.35
C PRO A 198 1.90 7.79 -8.64
N ASN A 199 2.07 6.46 -8.66
CA ASN A 199 1.84 5.66 -9.86
C ASN A 199 0.39 5.75 -10.32
N TYR A 200 -0.54 5.72 -9.36
CA TYR A 200 -1.96 5.87 -9.66
C TYR A 200 -2.28 7.25 -10.25
N TYR A 201 -1.87 8.33 -9.59
CA TYR A 201 -2.13 9.68 -10.10
C TYR A 201 -1.45 9.99 -11.43
N ASN A 202 -0.33 9.32 -11.72
CA ASN A 202 0.40 9.44 -12.99
C ASN A 202 -0.07 8.45 -14.07
N GLY A 203 -1.10 7.64 -13.80
CA GLY A 203 -1.70 6.71 -14.76
C GLY A 203 -0.81 5.53 -15.14
N ILE A 204 0.10 5.13 -14.25
CA ILE A 204 1.04 4.02 -14.47
C ILE A 204 0.38 2.68 -14.14
N ASP A 205 -0.25 2.57 -12.96
CA ASP A 205 -0.94 1.38 -12.47
C ASP A 205 -2.07 1.75 -11.48
N ASP A 206 -2.84 0.76 -11.03
CA ASP A 206 -3.96 0.92 -10.08
C ASP A 206 -3.70 0.30 -8.70
N ILE A 207 -2.44 -0.04 -8.38
CA ILE A 207 -2.06 -0.75 -7.14
C ILE A 207 -2.47 0.05 -5.89
N ALA A 208 -2.38 1.38 -5.95
CA ALA A 208 -2.79 2.24 -4.83
C ALA A 208 -4.26 2.06 -4.43
N LEU A 209 -5.13 1.59 -5.34
CA LEU A 209 -6.55 1.33 -5.04
C LEU A 209 -6.76 0.06 -4.22
N ASP A 210 -5.83 -0.90 -4.23
CA ASP A 210 -5.93 -2.14 -3.46
C ASP A 210 -5.85 -1.89 -1.95
N TYR A 211 -5.20 -0.80 -1.55
CA TYR A 211 -5.14 -0.35 -0.16
C TYR A 211 -6.43 0.33 0.31
N ILE A 212 -7.33 0.72 -0.61
CA ILE A 212 -8.48 1.56 -0.29
C ILE A 212 -9.75 0.72 -0.31
N GLN A 213 -10.57 0.87 0.72
CA GLN A 213 -11.87 0.23 0.76
C GLN A 213 -12.75 0.75 -0.37
N GLN A 214 -13.22 -0.14 -1.24
CA GLN A 214 -14.14 0.23 -2.32
C GLN A 214 -15.38 0.94 -1.78
N ARG A 215 -15.83 1.97 -2.51
CA ARG A 215 -17.01 2.81 -2.17
C ARG A 215 -16.89 3.60 -0.86
N SER A 216 -15.69 3.68 -0.29
CA SER A 216 -15.43 4.50 0.89
C SER A 216 -15.21 5.98 0.51
N GLN A 217 -15.16 6.87 1.52
CA GLN A 217 -14.82 8.28 1.29
C GLN A 217 -13.44 8.40 0.64
N ALA A 218 -12.45 7.65 1.15
CA ALA A 218 -11.10 7.67 0.62
C ALA A 218 -11.08 7.27 -0.86
N TYR A 219 -11.81 6.21 -1.23
CA TYR A 219 -11.88 5.72 -2.61
C TYR A 219 -12.44 6.79 -3.56
N ASN A 220 -13.56 7.38 -3.19
CA ASN A 220 -14.21 8.41 -4.02
C ASN A 220 -13.33 9.66 -4.15
N THR A 221 -12.61 10.04 -3.09
CA THR A 221 -11.73 11.22 -3.11
C THR A 221 -10.51 10.97 -4.00
N VAL A 222 -9.86 9.82 -3.86
CA VAL A 222 -8.69 9.45 -4.68
C VAL A 222 -9.08 9.32 -6.15
N LEU A 223 -10.22 8.68 -6.45
CA LEU A 223 -10.73 8.59 -7.82
C LEU A 223 -11.05 9.97 -8.40
N SER A 224 -11.74 10.84 -7.65
CA SER A 224 -12.05 12.20 -8.11
C SER A 224 -10.79 13.04 -8.35
N ASN A 225 -9.76 12.88 -7.52
CA ASN A 225 -8.49 13.57 -7.69
C ASN A 225 -7.77 13.11 -8.97
N PHE A 226 -7.77 11.81 -9.25
CA PHE A 226 -7.25 11.26 -10.49
C PHE A 226 -8.02 11.78 -11.72
N GLU A 227 -9.34 11.67 -11.71
CA GLU A 227 -10.21 12.12 -12.81
C GLU A 227 -10.11 13.62 -13.08
N SER A 228 -9.81 14.42 -12.05
CA SER A 228 -9.62 15.86 -12.19
C SER A 228 -8.37 16.26 -12.99
N GLY A 229 -7.37 15.38 -13.05
CA GLY A 229 -6.05 15.67 -13.63
C GLY A 229 -5.19 16.65 -12.82
N TYR A 230 -5.70 17.28 -11.75
CA TYR A 230 -4.93 18.26 -10.96
C TYR A 230 -3.71 17.67 -10.25
N PHE A 231 -3.78 16.36 -9.99
CA PHE A 231 -2.75 15.60 -9.30
C PHE A 231 -1.77 14.90 -10.25
N SER A 232 -1.77 15.19 -11.55
CA SER A 232 -0.74 14.66 -12.46
C SER A 232 0.66 15.13 -12.06
N ASP A 233 1.69 14.39 -12.50
CA ASP A 233 3.09 14.58 -12.06
C ASP A 233 3.23 14.51 -10.54
N HIS A 234 2.43 13.62 -9.91
CA HIS A 234 2.45 13.42 -8.48
C HIS A 234 3.77 12.80 -8.05
N MET A 235 4.34 13.30 -6.97
CA MET A 235 5.54 12.76 -6.36
C MET A 235 5.40 12.75 -4.84
N THR A 236 5.78 11.65 -4.20
CA THR A 236 5.94 11.54 -2.74
C THR A 236 7.45 11.57 -2.43
N TYR A 237 7.89 12.53 -1.62
CA TYR A 237 9.30 12.70 -1.25
C TYR A 237 9.65 12.02 0.07
N SER A 238 8.76 12.15 1.05
CA SER A 238 8.94 11.58 2.38
C SER A 238 7.60 11.22 3.00
N VAL A 239 7.65 10.21 3.87
CA VAL A 239 6.53 9.76 4.69
C VAL A 239 7.07 9.50 6.09
N LEU A 240 6.45 10.11 7.09
CA LEU A 240 6.73 9.87 8.50
C LEU A 240 5.42 9.58 9.22
N VAL A 241 5.25 8.35 9.69
CA VAL A 241 4.15 8.00 10.57
C VAL A 241 4.48 8.53 11.97
N ASP A 242 3.66 9.46 12.45
CA ASP A 242 3.80 10.08 13.77
C ASP A 242 3.25 9.16 14.86
N ASN A 243 2.04 8.64 14.63
CA ASN A 243 1.36 7.77 15.58
C ASN A 243 0.33 6.88 14.89
N VAL A 244 0.08 5.70 15.46
CA VAL A 244 -1.06 4.85 15.12
C VAL A 244 -1.84 4.54 16.39
N GLU A 245 -3.09 5.00 16.42
CA GLU A 245 -3.99 4.83 17.56
C GLU A 245 -5.02 3.75 17.26
N GLN A 246 -5.05 2.69 18.07
CA GLN A 246 -6.13 1.73 18.02
C GLN A 246 -7.45 2.39 18.44
N VAL A 247 -8.47 2.30 17.59
CA VAL A 247 -9.83 2.80 17.87
C VAL A 247 -10.73 1.65 18.33
N SER A 248 -10.56 0.47 17.72
CA SER A 248 -11.22 -0.78 18.11
C SER A 248 -10.37 -1.98 17.69
N ASP A 249 -10.80 -3.19 18.02
CA ASP A 249 -10.13 -4.41 17.57
C ASP A 249 -9.97 -4.43 16.04
N THR A 250 -10.91 -3.84 15.28
CA THR A 250 -10.86 -3.87 13.80
C THR A 250 -10.63 -2.50 13.18
N SER A 251 -10.15 -1.51 13.92
CA SER A 251 -9.90 -0.17 13.37
C SER A 251 -8.81 0.61 14.10
N ALA A 252 -8.06 1.41 13.35
CA ALA A 252 -7.03 2.30 13.86
C ALA A 252 -7.02 3.63 13.09
N ASN A 253 -6.49 4.67 13.72
CA ASN A 253 -6.18 5.94 13.09
C ASN A 253 -4.67 6.06 12.93
N ALA A 254 -4.17 6.29 11.72
CA ALA A 254 -2.77 6.59 11.47
C ALA A 254 -2.60 8.08 11.18
N TYR A 255 -1.72 8.73 11.92
CA TYR A 255 -1.38 10.15 11.76
C TYR A 255 -0.03 10.24 11.05
N VAL A 256 0.00 10.88 9.89
CA VAL A 256 1.13 10.80 8.96
C VAL A 256 1.50 12.17 8.43
N TYR A 257 2.77 12.51 8.51
CA TYR A 257 3.38 13.59 7.74
C TYR A 257 3.81 13.06 6.37
N ARG A 258 3.46 13.77 5.30
CA ARG A 258 3.89 13.46 3.93
C ARG A 258 4.36 14.71 3.23
N GLU A 259 5.55 14.66 2.65
CA GLU A 259 5.98 15.67 1.67
C GLU A 259 5.65 15.19 0.26
N TYR A 260 4.94 16.02 -0.50
CA TYR A 260 4.55 15.68 -1.87
C TYR A 260 4.46 16.92 -2.77
N SER A 261 4.45 16.67 -4.08
CA SER A 261 4.12 17.67 -5.09
C SER A 261 3.23 17.08 -6.18
N HIS A 262 2.63 17.94 -6.98
CA HIS A 262 2.00 17.61 -8.25
C HIS A 262 2.06 18.83 -9.17
N ASP A 263 1.72 18.68 -10.45
CA ASP A 263 1.84 19.73 -11.47
C ASP A 263 1.19 21.07 -11.05
N ASN A 264 0.14 21.01 -10.23
CA ASN A 264 -0.62 22.18 -9.79
C ASN A 264 -0.31 22.67 -8.37
N SER A 265 0.61 22.04 -7.62
CA SER A 265 0.90 22.45 -6.24
C SER A 265 1.74 23.74 -6.16
N ASN A 266 2.52 24.07 -7.20
CA ASN A 266 3.52 25.15 -7.20
C ASN A 266 4.65 24.95 -6.17
N GLY A 267 5.05 23.70 -5.94
CA GLY A 267 6.15 23.36 -5.02
C GLY A 267 5.87 22.09 -4.22
N VAL A 268 6.74 21.83 -3.25
CA VAL A 268 6.58 20.72 -2.31
C VAL A 268 5.74 21.20 -1.13
N TYR A 269 4.81 20.37 -0.68
CA TYR A 269 3.98 20.61 0.50
C TYR A 269 4.19 19.49 1.50
N GLU A 270 4.27 19.85 2.78
CA GLU A 270 4.13 18.95 3.90
C GLU A 270 2.67 18.95 4.33
N VAL A 271 2.04 17.77 4.29
CA VAL A 271 0.67 17.56 4.77
C VAL A 271 0.70 16.65 5.99
N TYR A 272 -0.07 17.00 7.01
CA TYR A 272 -0.36 16.15 8.14
C TYR A 272 -1.77 15.58 8.00
N VAL A 273 -1.89 14.27 7.90
CA VAL A 273 -3.15 13.58 7.55
C VAL A 273 -3.48 12.52 8.58
N MET A 274 -4.75 12.44 8.97
CA MET A 274 -5.29 11.31 9.72
C MET A 274 -5.98 10.35 8.75
N TYR A 275 -5.53 9.09 8.70
CA TYR A 275 -6.13 8.00 7.93
C TYR A 275 -6.94 7.09 8.86
N GLU A 276 -8.19 6.82 8.52
CA GLU A 276 -9.01 5.81 9.21
C GLU A 276 -8.85 4.46 8.52
N ILE A 277 -8.23 3.52 9.22
CA ILE A 277 -7.88 2.18 8.72
C ILE A 277 -8.79 1.15 9.38
N VAL A 278 -9.34 0.25 8.57
CA VAL A 278 -10.29 -0.77 9.02
C VAL A 278 -9.84 -2.15 8.57
N LYS A 279 -9.97 -3.14 9.46
CA LYS A 279 -9.77 -4.56 9.15
C LYS A 279 -11.11 -5.20 8.77
N LYS A 280 -11.20 -5.82 7.60
CA LYS A 280 -12.34 -6.61 7.12
C LYS A 280 -11.84 -7.89 6.46
N ASP A 281 -12.42 -9.03 6.83
CA ASP A 281 -12.08 -10.35 6.27
C ASP A 281 -10.55 -10.63 6.28
N ASP A 282 -9.91 -10.25 7.39
CA ASP A 282 -8.45 -10.37 7.62
C ASP A 282 -7.55 -9.51 6.73
N GLN A 283 -8.13 -8.53 6.02
CA GLN A 283 -7.41 -7.53 5.24
C GLN A 283 -7.64 -6.13 5.82
N ILE A 284 -6.64 -5.28 5.74
CA ILE A 284 -6.72 -3.88 6.18
C ILE A 284 -6.91 -2.95 4.99
N TYR A 285 -7.72 -1.91 5.18
CA TYR A 285 -8.06 -0.94 4.15
C TYR A 285 -8.14 0.47 4.72
N ILE A 286 -7.80 1.47 3.90
CA ILE A 286 -8.11 2.87 4.16
C ILE A 286 -9.58 3.12 3.84
N SER A 287 -10.33 3.64 4.80
CA SER A 287 -11.76 3.93 4.65
C SER A 287 -12.05 5.43 4.49
N SER A 288 -11.28 6.27 5.17
CA SER A 288 -11.37 7.71 5.03
C SER A 288 -10.01 8.33 5.35
N TYR A 289 -9.86 9.60 5.01
CA TYR A 289 -8.76 10.41 5.48
C TYR A 289 -9.19 11.86 5.63
N THR A 290 -8.51 12.58 6.51
CA THR A 290 -8.71 14.01 6.75
C THR A 290 -7.36 14.70 6.80
N GLU A 291 -7.13 15.66 5.90
CA GLU A 291 -5.98 16.57 6.01
C GLU A 291 -6.19 17.50 7.21
N LEU A 292 -5.27 17.44 8.16
CA LEU A 292 -5.29 18.25 9.38
C LEU A 292 -4.50 19.55 9.16
N GLU A 293 -3.37 19.46 8.46
CA GLU A 293 -2.53 20.59 8.09
C GLU A 293 -1.96 20.37 6.68
N ASN A 294 -1.74 21.45 5.92
CA ASN A 294 -1.17 21.41 4.58
C ASN A 294 -0.39 22.71 4.33
N LEU A 295 0.93 22.63 4.35
CA LEU A 295 1.83 23.78 4.36
C LEU A 295 2.89 23.64 3.26
N PRO A 296 3.26 24.72 2.56
CA PRO A 296 4.39 24.67 1.64
C PRO A 296 5.71 24.43 2.40
N VAL A 297 6.62 23.67 1.80
CA VAL A 297 8.00 23.48 2.29
C VAL A 297 8.87 24.61 1.72
N ASP A 298 9.57 25.33 2.60
CA ASP A 298 10.44 26.48 2.28
C ASP A 298 11.83 26.08 1.75
#